data_AF-A0AAW1PL62-F1
#
_entry.id   AF-A0AAW1PL62-F1
#
_cell.length_a   1.000
_cell.length_b   1.000
_cell.length_c   1.000
_cell.angle_alpha   90.00
_cell.angle_beta   90.00
_cell.angle_gamma   90.00
#
_symmetry.space_group_name_H-M   'P 1'
#
loop_
_entity.id
_entity.type
_entity.pdbx_description
1 polymer ?
#
loop_
_entity_poly.entity_id
_entity_poly.type
_entity_poly.pdbx_seq_one_letter_code
_entity_poly.pdbx_strand_id
1 'polypeptide(L)'
;MVKVKRTTLERFGVENAMQSDVVRQKVVATCLERFGTENAAQSDSVQAKIRATNLERRGVEHAFQATDVKELIKATNLERFGTENAAQSEVVKEKMRATTLERFGTEHASQLEVVKQKIRATNLERFGTENAAQSAMVRDKMKATNLQRFGFEHPCQAPEIQQKIKSTNLLRHGCENSLQNPAIRAKATATMIERHGVAYTAQSAILREKMTTTCRKIYGVDNPMQCREVQVKVRATMLARYGLDHSAKCEAVKARFRQTMLDRYGVESPGQSADMVAKRSATMMARYGVEYPVQLEAFRNPEIADRASRTAYALKHYKFPSGEEIVVQGYEPFALDKLVREGLGSSDIVTARSLVPEIWYDDGTGQMRRYFVDIYIPGQNRMIEVKSTWTLLKKR
;
A
#
# COMPACT_ATOMS: atom_id res chain seq x y z
N MET A 1 56.02 6.09 -31.97
CA MET A 1 55.33 6.99 -31.00
C MET A 1 56.24 8.06 -30.39
N VAL A 2 57.52 7.79 -30.11
CA VAL A 2 58.45 8.74 -29.45
C VAL A 2 58.72 10.02 -30.26
N LYS A 3 58.88 9.93 -31.59
CA LYS A 3 59.17 11.09 -32.45
C LYS A 3 58.04 12.13 -32.47
N VAL A 4 56.78 11.69 -32.57
CA VAL A 4 55.59 12.57 -32.60
C VAL A 4 55.38 13.25 -31.25
N LYS A 5 55.46 12.49 -30.14
CA LYS A 5 55.35 13.08 -28.79
C LYS A 5 56.42 14.14 -28.55
N ARG A 6 57.68 13.84 -28.90
CA ARG A 6 58.81 14.78 -28.77
C ARG A 6 58.59 16.06 -29.58
N THR A 7 58.24 15.94 -30.86
CA THR A 7 57.99 17.13 -31.70
C THR A 7 56.77 17.95 -31.27
N THR A 8 55.79 17.31 -30.63
CA THR A 8 54.59 17.99 -30.12
C THR A 8 54.92 18.76 -28.84
N LEU A 9 55.73 18.17 -27.96
CA LEU A 9 56.28 18.84 -26.78
C LEU A 9 57.14 20.04 -27.19
N GLU A 10 58.05 19.86 -28.15
CA GLU A 10 58.95 20.91 -28.65
C GLU A 10 58.19 22.08 -29.29
N ARG A 11 57.09 21.82 -30.00
CA ARG A 11 56.33 22.86 -30.73
C ARG A 11 55.20 23.50 -29.94
N PHE A 12 54.55 22.76 -29.04
CA PHE A 12 53.31 23.18 -28.39
C PHE A 12 53.33 23.01 -26.87
N GLY A 13 54.44 22.53 -26.29
CA GLY A 13 54.59 22.35 -24.84
C GLY A 13 53.71 21.25 -24.24
N VAL A 14 53.03 20.46 -25.08
CA VAL A 14 52.07 19.44 -24.65
C VAL A 14 52.37 18.10 -25.31
N GLU A 15 52.04 17.00 -24.63
CA GLU A 15 52.29 15.65 -25.14
C GLU A 15 51.39 15.27 -26.33
N ASN A 16 50.19 15.85 -26.37
CA ASN A 16 49.24 15.66 -27.45
C ASN A 16 48.84 17.02 -28.02
N ALA A 17 48.91 17.17 -29.35
CA ALA A 17 48.65 18.44 -30.02
C ALA A 17 47.27 19.00 -29.68
N MET A 18 46.27 18.14 -29.45
CA MET A 18 44.91 18.56 -29.07
C MET A 18 44.79 19.08 -27.63
N GLN A 19 45.83 18.97 -26.82
CA GLN A 19 45.89 19.64 -25.51
C GLN A 19 46.27 21.12 -25.67
N SER A 20 46.89 21.52 -26.78
CA SER A 20 47.24 22.91 -27.06
C SER A 20 46.00 23.67 -27.53
N ASP A 21 45.70 24.79 -26.88
CA ASP A 21 44.56 25.63 -27.23
C ASP A 21 44.72 26.25 -28.63
N VAL A 22 45.96 26.56 -29.04
CA VAL A 22 46.28 27.07 -30.38
C VAL A 22 45.88 26.06 -31.45
N VAL A 23 46.18 24.78 -31.24
CA VAL A 23 45.82 23.70 -32.17
C VAL A 23 44.30 23.51 -32.19
N ARG A 24 43.65 23.52 -31.01
CA ARG A 24 42.18 23.40 -30.92
C ARG A 24 41.45 24.52 -31.65
N GLN A 25 41.87 25.77 -31.44
CA GLN A 25 41.29 26.94 -32.11
C GLN A 25 41.48 26.86 -33.63
N LYS A 26 42.65 26.42 -34.09
CA LYS A 26 42.90 26.23 -35.54
C LYS A 26 42.00 25.16 -36.16
N VAL A 27 41.76 24.05 -35.45
CA VAL A 27 40.82 23.01 -35.88
C VAL A 27 39.40 23.54 -35.96
N VAL A 28 38.94 24.26 -34.93
CA VAL A 28 37.60 24.89 -34.92
C VAL A 28 37.45 25.88 -36.07
N ALA A 29 38.42 26.77 -36.29
CA ALA A 29 38.40 27.72 -37.39
C ALA A 29 38.31 27.04 -38.76
N THR A 30 39.09 25.97 -38.96
CA THR A 30 39.04 25.18 -40.21
C THR A 30 37.69 24.48 -40.39
N CYS A 31 37.10 23.97 -39.31
CA CYS A 31 35.79 23.34 -39.36
C CYS A 31 34.66 24.35 -39.65
N LEU A 32 34.72 25.54 -39.04
CA LEU A 32 33.79 26.63 -39.33
C LEU A 32 33.89 27.08 -40.79
N GLU A 33 35.11 27.28 -41.31
CA GLU A 33 35.35 27.67 -42.71
C GLU A 33 34.78 26.64 -43.70
N ARG A 34 35.03 25.35 -43.46
CA ARG A 34 34.71 24.29 -44.43
C ARG A 34 33.31 23.71 -44.29
N PHE A 35 32.74 23.74 -43.09
CA PHE A 35 31.52 23.01 -42.75
C PHE A 35 30.46 23.84 -42.03
N GLY A 36 30.76 25.10 -41.70
CA GLY A 36 29.84 26.01 -41.00
C GLY A 36 29.60 25.66 -39.52
N THR A 37 30.31 24.66 -38.99
CA THR A 37 30.15 24.17 -37.62
C THR A 37 31.51 24.01 -36.97
N GLU A 38 31.60 24.20 -35.65
CA GLU A 38 32.87 24.04 -34.91
C GLU A 38 33.43 22.61 -34.96
N ASN A 39 32.55 21.65 -35.21
CA ASN A 39 32.90 20.25 -35.42
C ASN A 39 32.29 19.78 -36.74
N ALA A 40 33.12 19.26 -37.64
CA ALA A 40 32.69 18.72 -38.93
C ALA A 40 31.57 17.67 -38.80
N ALA A 41 31.57 16.87 -37.74
CA ALA A 41 30.52 15.88 -37.50
C ALA A 41 29.16 16.49 -37.17
N GLN A 42 29.07 17.77 -36.79
CA GLN A 42 27.79 18.46 -36.57
C GLN A 42 27.19 19.03 -37.85
N SER A 43 27.97 19.10 -38.94
CA SER A 43 27.50 19.62 -40.21
C SER A 43 26.48 18.68 -40.86
N ASP A 44 25.37 19.23 -41.34
CA ASP A 44 24.30 18.47 -41.98
C ASP A 44 24.80 17.67 -43.19
N SER A 45 25.73 18.23 -43.97
CA SER A 45 26.35 17.57 -45.13
C SER A 45 27.12 16.30 -44.70
N VAL A 46 27.89 16.39 -43.61
CA VAL A 46 28.66 15.26 -43.08
C VAL A 46 27.72 14.22 -42.47
N GLN A 47 26.72 14.65 -41.72
CA GLN A 47 25.70 13.77 -41.13
C GLN A 47 24.89 13.02 -42.22
N ALA A 48 24.50 13.70 -43.30
CA ALA A 48 23.83 13.08 -44.43
C ALA A 48 24.70 12.03 -45.11
N LYS A 49 25.99 12.32 -45.31
CA LYS A 49 26.94 11.35 -45.86
C LYS A 49 27.12 10.13 -44.95
N ILE A 50 27.22 10.32 -43.64
CA ILE A 50 27.29 9.23 -42.66
C ILE A 50 26.04 8.35 -42.73
N ARG A 51 24.84 8.96 -42.76
CA ARG A 51 23.58 8.22 -42.88
C ARG A 51 23.52 7.42 -44.18
N ALA A 52 23.87 8.03 -45.31
CA ALA A 52 23.88 7.36 -46.62
C ALA A 52 24.83 6.16 -46.64
N THR A 53 26.05 6.30 -46.13
CA THR A 53 27.02 5.20 -46.06
C THR A 53 26.57 4.08 -45.10
N ASN A 54 25.95 4.40 -43.97
CA ASN A 54 25.41 3.38 -43.07
C ASN A 54 24.22 2.66 -43.71
N LEU A 55 23.36 3.38 -44.44
CA LEU A 55 22.22 2.80 -45.14
C LEU A 55 22.69 1.84 -46.24
N GLU A 56 23.67 2.26 -47.04
CA GLU A 56 24.29 1.44 -48.10
C GLU A 56 24.93 0.16 -47.54
N ARG A 57 25.73 0.29 -46.46
CA ARG A 57 26.53 -0.84 -45.95
C ARG A 57 25.79 -1.74 -44.98
N ARG A 58 24.80 -1.22 -44.26
CA ARG A 58 24.16 -1.88 -43.11
C ARG A 58 22.64 -1.80 -43.10
N GLY A 59 22.01 -1.16 -44.09
CA GLY A 59 20.55 -1.05 -44.20
C GLY A 59 19.89 -0.19 -43.12
N VAL A 60 20.66 0.52 -42.29
CA VAL A 60 20.18 1.35 -41.18
C VAL A 60 20.91 2.68 -41.17
N GLU A 61 20.25 3.75 -40.72
CA GLU A 61 20.87 5.09 -40.69
C GLU A 61 22.02 5.20 -39.67
N HIS A 62 21.94 4.40 -38.60
CA HIS A 62 22.91 4.40 -37.52
C HIS A 62 23.53 3.03 -37.33
N ALA A 63 24.86 2.97 -37.39
CA ALA A 63 25.65 1.75 -37.21
C ALA A 63 25.20 0.84 -36.05
N PHE A 64 24.88 1.41 -34.87
CA PHE A 64 24.49 0.64 -33.68
C PHE A 64 23.06 0.06 -33.74
N GLN A 65 22.27 0.41 -34.75
CA GLN A 65 20.97 -0.22 -34.99
C GLN A 65 21.11 -1.57 -35.70
N ALA A 66 22.18 -1.73 -36.48
CA ALA A 66 22.44 -2.91 -37.30
C ALA A 66 22.63 -4.15 -36.42
N THR A 67 22.03 -5.26 -36.83
CA THR A 67 22.00 -6.51 -36.04
C THR A 67 23.38 -7.12 -35.89
N ASP A 68 24.18 -7.12 -36.97
CA ASP A 68 25.58 -7.56 -36.99
C ASP A 68 26.44 -6.80 -35.97
N VAL A 69 26.29 -5.47 -35.89
CA VAL A 69 27.01 -4.63 -34.95
C VAL A 69 26.58 -4.92 -33.51
N LYS A 70 25.28 -5.14 -33.26
CA LYS A 70 24.76 -5.51 -31.94
C LYS A 70 25.29 -6.88 -31.50
N GLU A 71 25.29 -7.87 -32.38
CA GLU A 71 25.78 -9.22 -32.11
C GLU A 71 27.29 -9.21 -31.84
N LEU A 72 28.06 -8.45 -32.62
CA LEU A 72 29.49 -8.29 -32.38
C LEU A 72 29.77 -7.66 -31.00
N ILE A 73 29.04 -6.61 -30.63
CA ILE A 73 29.17 -5.99 -29.30
C ILE A 73 28.85 -6.99 -28.19
N LYS A 74 27.78 -7.77 -28.35
CA LYS A 74 27.41 -8.82 -27.38
C LYS A 74 28.51 -9.88 -27.26
N ALA A 75 29.02 -10.37 -28.37
CA ALA A 75 30.10 -11.37 -28.39
C ALA A 75 31.36 -10.83 -27.70
N THR A 76 31.79 -9.61 -28.03
CA THR A 76 32.96 -8.98 -27.38
C THR A 76 32.74 -8.74 -25.89
N ASN A 77 31.53 -8.35 -25.46
CA ASN A 77 31.24 -8.18 -24.04
C ASN A 77 31.19 -9.52 -23.30
N LEU A 78 30.64 -10.57 -23.92
CA LEU A 78 30.64 -11.92 -23.37
C LEU A 78 32.06 -12.45 -23.20
N GLU A 79 32.91 -12.28 -24.22
CA GLU A 79 34.32 -12.68 -24.17
C GLU A 79 35.09 -11.94 -23.05
N ARG A 80 34.92 -10.61 -22.95
CA ARG A 80 35.72 -9.78 -22.05
C ARG A 80 35.19 -9.73 -20.62
N PHE A 81 33.87 -9.86 -20.44
CA PHE A 81 33.20 -9.55 -19.19
C PHE A 81 32.16 -10.59 -18.76
N GLY A 82 32.00 -11.69 -19.51
CA GLY A 82 31.07 -12.78 -19.21
C GLY A 82 29.58 -12.39 -19.27
N THR A 83 29.26 -11.20 -19.78
CA THR A 83 27.90 -10.65 -19.82
C THR A 83 27.66 -9.95 -21.15
N GLU A 84 26.42 -9.98 -21.68
CA GLU A 84 26.10 -9.31 -22.96
C GLU A 84 26.30 -7.78 -22.92
N ASN A 85 26.13 -7.20 -21.73
CA ASN A 85 26.33 -5.78 -21.49
C ASN A 85 27.41 -5.61 -20.42
N ALA A 86 28.51 -4.94 -20.77
CA ALA A 86 29.62 -4.68 -19.86
C ALA A 86 29.19 -4.11 -18.50
N ALA A 87 28.16 -3.26 -18.45
CA ALA A 87 27.66 -2.68 -17.20
C ALA A 87 26.97 -3.70 -16.26
N GLN A 88 26.62 -4.89 -16.76
CA GLN A 88 26.08 -5.97 -15.94
C GLN A 88 27.18 -6.76 -15.22
N SER A 89 28.41 -6.75 -15.75
CA SER A 89 29.56 -7.43 -15.17
C SER A 89 29.94 -6.84 -13.81
N GLU A 90 30.12 -7.70 -12.80
CA GLU A 90 30.52 -7.26 -11.46
C GLU A 90 31.89 -6.57 -11.47
N VAL A 91 32.83 -7.03 -12.29
CA VAL A 91 34.15 -6.40 -12.45
C VAL A 91 34.03 -4.93 -12.88
N VAL A 92 33.12 -4.65 -13.81
CA VAL A 92 32.88 -3.30 -14.30
C VAL A 92 32.16 -2.45 -13.24
N LYS A 93 31.16 -3.01 -12.56
CA LYS A 93 30.44 -2.31 -11.48
C LYS A 93 31.37 -1.95 -10.32
N GLU A 94 32.23 -2.88 -9.90
CA GLU A 94 33.20 -2.65 -8.84
C GLU A 94 34.21 -1.58 -9.22
N LYS A 95 34.75 -1.62 -10.44
CA LYS A 95 35.65 -0.57 -10.92
C LYS A 95 34.97 0.80 -10.95
N MET A 96 33.73 0.88 -11.40
CA MET A 96 32.94 2.13 -11.36
C MET A 96 32.73 2.64 -9.94
N ARG A 97 32.36 1.76 -8.99
CA ARG A 97 32.19 2.10 -7.57
C ARG A 97 33.51 2.59 -6.97
N ALA A 98 34.60 1.85 -7.17
CA ALA A 98 35.92 2.16 -6.64
C ALA A 98 36.43 3.52 -7.15
N THR A 99 36.34 3.79 -8.45
CA THR A 99 36.76 5.09 -9.02
C THR A 99 35.91 6.25 -8.51
N THR A 100 34.61 6.04 -8.30
CA THR A 100 33.73 7.09 -7.76
C THR A 100 34.03 7.34 -6.28
N LEU A 101 34.27 6.27 -5.52
CA LEU A 101 34.64 6.32 -4.11
C LEU A 101 36.00 6.99 -3.90
N GLU A 102 37.01 6.63 -4.70
CA GLU A 102 38.35 7.24 -4.67
C GLU A 102 38.30 8.74 -4.97
N ARG A 103 37.55 9.15 -5.99
CA ARG A 103 37.53 10.55 -6.44
C ARG A 103 36.62 11.45 -5.63
N PHE A 104 35.55 10.90 -5.05
CA PHE A 104 34.47 11.71 -4.47
C PHE A 104 33.99 11.23 -3.09
N GLY A 105 34.56 10.16 -2.52
CA GLY A 105 34.18 9.64 -1.21
C GLY A 105 32.79 9.01 -1.14
N THR A 106 32.12 8.80 -2.28
CA THR A 106 30.78 8.19 -2.37
C THR A 106 30.75 7.10 -3.43
N GLU A 107 29.96 6.05 -3.22
CA GLU A 107 29.83 4.97 -4.22
C GLU A 107 29.12 5.43 -5.50
N HIS A 108 28.28 6.47 -5.40
CA HIS A 108 27.51 6.99 -6.52
C HIS A 108 27.52 8.52 -6.55
N ALA A 109 27.83 9.10 -7.71
CA ALA A 109 27.86 10.56 -7.89
C ALA A 109 26.52 11.25 -7.57
N SER A 110 25.38 10.54 -7.70
CA SER A 110 24.06 11.07 -7.34
C SER A 110 23.86 11.27 -5.84
N GLN A 111 24.73 10.70 -5.00
CA GLN A 111 24.71 10.90 -3.55
C GLN A 111 25.35 12.22 -3.14
N LEU A 112 26.25 12.78 -3.98
CA LEU A 112 26.95 14.04 -3.73
C LEU A 112 25.97 15.20 -3.65
N GLU A 113 26.06 16.00 -2.58
CA GLU A 113 25.12 17.12 -2.42
C GLU A 113 25.26 18.18 -3.51
N VAL A 114 26.47 18.41 -4.02
CA VAL A 114 26.67 19.32 -5.16
C VAL A 114 25.86 18.87 -6.38
N VAL A 115 25.76 17.56 -6.63
CA VAL A 115 24.98 17.01 -7.74
C VAL A 115 23.48 17.15 -7.47
N LYS A 116 23.02 16.82 -6.25
CA LYS A 116 21.61 16.97 -5.86
C LYS A 116 21.16 18.43 -5.95
N GLN A 117 21.97 19.38 -5.47
CA GLN A 117 21.67 20.81 -5.55
C GLN A 117 21.60 21.30 -6.99
N LYS A 118 22.53 20.89 -7.87
CA LYS A 118 22.48 21.23 -9.30
C LYS A 118 21.22 20.69 -9.98
N ILE A 119 20.81 19.47 -9.66
CA ILE A 119 19.56 18.89 -10.17
C ILE A 119 18.35 19.70 -9.70
N ARG A 120 18.28 20.05 -8.40
CA ARG A 120 17.19 20.87 -7.85
C ARG A 120 17.13 22.25 -8.50
N ALA A 121 18.27 22.93 -8.64
CA ALA A 121 18.36 24.24 -9.29
C ALA A 121 17.88 24.20 -10.74
N THR A 122 18.33 23.20 -11.50
CA THR A 122 17.91 23.01 -12.91
C THR A 122 16.41 22.72 -13.01
N ASN A 123 15.86 21.93 -12.09
CA ASN A 123 14.43 21.63 -12.08
C ASN A 123 13.58 22.84 -11.66
N LEU A 124 14.06 23.64 -10.70
CA LEU A 124 13.42 24.89 -10.30
C LEU A 124 13.41 25.89 -11.46
N GLU A 125 14.54 26.07 -12.15
CA GLU A 125 14.66 26.96 -13.31
C GLU A 125 13.69 26.55 -14.44
N ARG A 126 13.65 25.25 -14.77
CA ARG A 126 12.88 24.77 -15.93
C ARG A 126 11.40 24.52 -15.65
N PHE A 127 11.07 24.12 -14.42
CA PHE A 127 9.76 23.56 -14.10
C PHE A 127 9.09 24.19 -12.88
N GLY A 128 9.77 25.12 -12.19
CA GLY A 128 9.26 25.79 -10.99
C GLY A 128 9.16 24.89 -9.75
N THR A 129 9.69 23.66 -9.81
CA THR A 129 9.59 22.65 -8.74
C THR A 129 10.90 21.90 -8.61
N GLU A 130 11.32 21.54 -7.39
CA GLU A 130 12.58 20.79 -7.17
C GLU A 130 12.61 19.42 -7.86
N ASN A 131 11.44 18.81 -8.05
CA ASN A 131 11.28 17.56 -8.79
C ASN A 131 10.37 17.80 -10.00
N ALA A 132 10.90 17.58 -11.20
CA ALA A 132 10.16 17.75 -12.45
C ALA A 132 8.79 17.04 -12.45
N ALA A 133 8.65 15.88 -11.81
CA ALA A 133 7.39 15.14 -11.77
C ALA A 133 6.30 15.81 -10.90
N GLN A 134 6.65 16.80 -10.06
CA GLN A 134 5.68 17.58 -9.29
C GLN A 134 5.05 18.69 -10.14
N SER A 135 5.78 19.21 -11.13
CA SER A 135 5.31 20.26 -12.04
C SER A 135 4.05 19.82 -12.77
N ALA A 136 3.02 20.69 -12.76
CA ALA A 136 1.75 20.43 -13.43
C ALA A 136 1.96 20.20 -14.93
N MET A 137 2.77 21.03 -15.58
CA MET A 137 3.11 20.91 -17.00
C MET A 137 3.68 19.52 -17.36
N VAL A 138 4.57 18.98 -16.53
CA VAL A 138 5.16 17.65 -16.75
C VAL A 138 4.12 16.55 -16.53
N ARG A 139 3.28 16.68 -15.50
CA ARG A 139 2.19 15.72 -15.22
C ARG A 139 1.16 15.70 -16.34
N ASP A 140 0.77 16.86 -16.86
CA ASP A 140 -0.23 16.97 -17.91
C ASP A 140 0.29 16.44 -19.24
N LYS A 141 1.55 16.73 -19.59
CA LYS A 141 2.21 16.14 -20.75
C LYS A 141 2.30 14.61 -20.65
N MET A 142 2.61 14.08 -19.47
CA MET A 142 2.66 12.64 -19.21
C MET A 142 1.26 12.01 -19.37
N LYS A 143 0.22 12.64 -18.81
CA LYS A 143 -1.18 12.18 -18.97
C LYS A 143 -1.60 12.18 -20.43
N ALA A 144 -1.36 13.27 -21.17
CA ALA A 144 -1.70 13.37 -22.59
C ALA A 144 -1.00 12.27 -23.42
N THR A 145 0.28 12.02 -23.15
CA THR A 145 1.04 10.96 -23.84
C THR A 145 0.49 9.57 -23.52
N ASN A 146 0.15 9.30 -22.26
CA ASN A 146 -0.41 8.00 -21.87
C ASN A 146 -1.82 7.80 -22.45
N LEU A 147 -2.65 8.85 -22.45
CA LEU A 147 -3.97 8.82 -23.08
C LEU A 147 -3.86 8.55 -24.58
N GLN A 148 -2.93 9.20 -25.28
CA GLN A 148 -2.71 8.95 -26.71
C GLN A 148 -2.24 7.52 -26.99
N ARG A 149 -1.34 6.98 -26.17
CA ARG A 149 -0.72 5.66 -26.42
C ARG A 149 -1.57 4.49 -25.95
N PHE A 150 -2.28 4.64 -24.85
CA PHE A 150 -2.95 3.55 -24.15
C PHE A 150 -4.44 3.78 -23.93
N GLY A 151 -4.97 4.99 -24.18
CA GLY A 151 -6.36 5.35 -23.88
C GLY A 151 -6.64 5.62 -22.40
N PHE A 152 -5.62 5.58 -21.53
CA PHE A 152 -5.76 5.76 -20.08
C PHE A 152 -4.70 6.73 -19.54
N GLU A 153 -5.01 7.45 -18.45
CA GLU A 153 -4.04 8.35 -17.80
C GLU A 153 -2.83 7.59 -17.25
N HIS A 154 -3.05 6.35 -16.79
CA HIS A 154 -2.02 5.49 -16.23
C HIS A 154 -1.91 4.20 -17.04
N PRO A 155 -0.72 3.83 -17.56
CA PRO A 155 -0.56 2.64 -18.39
C PRO A 155 -1.01 1.34 -17.72
N CYS A 156 -0.92 1.24 -16.39
CA CYS A 156 -1.38 0.05 -15.64
C CYS A 156 -2.91 -0.13 -15.63
N GLN A 157 -3.68 0.87 -16.07
CA GLN A 157 -5.13 0.74 -16.27
C GLN A 157 -5.47 0.03 -17.58
N ALA A 158 -4.56 0.07 -18.57
CA ALA A 158 -4.78 -0.55 -19.87
C ALA A 158 -4.83 -2.08 -19.74
N PRO A 159 -5.89 -2.76 -20.24
CA PRO A 159 -6.04 -4.21 -20.14
C PRO A 159 -4.85 -5.00 -20.70
N GLU A 160 -4.29 -4.55 -21.82
CA GLU A 160 -3.10 -5.17 -22.44
C GLU A 160 -1.87 -5.16 -21.52
N ILE A 161 -1.68 -4.07 -20.77
CA ILE A 161 -0.57 -3.93 -19.82
C ILE A 161 -0.82 -4.82 -18.60
N GLN A 162 -2.06 -4.88 -18.11
CA GLN A 162 -2.42 -5.78 -17.00
C GLN A 162 -2.19 -7.25 -17.37
N GLN A 163 -2.59 -7.66 -18.58
CA GLN A 163 -2.33 -9.02 -19.08
C GLN A 163 -0.83 -9.30 -19.21
N LYS A 164 -0.06 -8.35 -19.74
CA LYS A 164 1.41 -8.48 -19.84
C LYS A 164 2.08 -8.61 -18.46
N ILE A 165 1.60 -7.88 -17.46
CA ILE A 165 2.09 -8.01 -16.08
C ILE A 165 1.79 -9.43 -15.55
N LYS A 166 0.55 -9.92 -15.73
CA LYS A 166 0.16 -11.27 -15.30
C LYS A 166 0.99 -12.35 -15.98
N SER A 167 1.14 -12.31 -17.31
CA SER A 167 1.91 -13.30 -18.05
C SER A 167 3.39 -13.31 -17.66
N THR A 168 3.97 -12.12 -17.42
CA THR A 168 5.35 -11.99 -16.95
C THR A 168 5.53 -12.57 -15.55
N ASN A 169 4.59 -12.30 -14.63
CA ASN A 169 4.63 -12.87 -13.28
C ASN A 169 4.43 -14.39 -13.30
N LEU A 170 3.52 -14.91 -14.13
CA LEU A 170 3.34 -16.35 -14.32
C LEU A 170 4.63 -17.02 -14.82
N LEU A 171 5.27 -16.45 -15.84
CA LEU A 171 6.52 -16.97 -16.39
C LEU A 171 7.66 -16.97 -15.36
N ARG A 172 7.80 -15.89 -14.58
CA ARG A 172 8.93 -15.72 -13.66
C ARG A 172 8.72 -16.36 -12.29
N HIS A 173 7.48 -16.44 -11.83
CA HIS A 173 7.14 -16.74 -10.44
C HIS A 173 6.06 -17.81 -10.29
N GLY A 174 5.50 -18.32 -11.38
CA GLY A 174 4.46 -19.36 -11.38
C GLY A 174 3.09 -18.90 -10.87
N CYS A 175 2.89 -17.59 -10.66
CA CYS A 175 1.66 -17.02 -10.12
C CYS A 175 1.40 -15.62 -10.70
N GLU A 176 0.14 -15.17 -10.73
CA GLU A 176 -0.22 -13.88 -11.33
C GLU A 176 0.33 -12.68 -10.54
N ASN A 177 0.49 -12.84 -9.23
CA ASN A 177 1.04 -11.82 -8.34
C ASN A 177 2.25 -12.40 -7.61
N SER A 178 3.40 -11.72 -7.69
CA SER A 178 4.65 -12.17 -7.09
C SER A 178 4.56 -12.49 -5.60
N LEU A 179 3.71 -11.81 -4.83
CA LEU A 179 3.53 -12.09 -3.39
C LEU A 179 2.71 -13.37 -3.10
N GLN A 180 2.10 -13.98 -4.12
CA GLN A 180 1.49 -15.32 -3.99
C GLN A 180 2.56 -16.41 -4.00
N ASN A 181 3.74 -16.16 -4.59
CA ASN A 181 4.85 -17.10 -4.55
C ASN A 181 5.36 -17.26 -3.10
N PRO A 182 5.34 -18.48 -2.52
CA PRO A 182 5.72 -18.70 -1.13
C PRO A 182 7.15 -18.26 -0.80
N ALA A 183 8.10 -18.43 -1.71
CA ALA A 183 9.50 -18.06 -1.50
C ALA A 183 9.68 -16.53 -1.45
N ILE A 184 9.00 -15.80 -2.34
CA ILE A 184 9.00 -14.32 -2.33
C ILE A 184 8.36 -13.80 -1.05
N ARG A 185 7.23 -14.39 -0.65
CA ARG A 185 6.54 -14.02 0.60
C ARG A 185 7.41 -14.30 1.83
N ALA A 186 8.05 -15.46 1.89
CA ALA A 186 8.95 -15.81 2.99
C ALA A 186 10.15 -14.84 3.08
N LYS A 187 10.76 -14.49 1.93
CA LYS A 187 11.83 -13.51 1.87
C LYS A 187 11.38 -12.13 2.37
N ALA A 188 10.20 -11.66 1.94
CA ALA A 188 9.66 -10.38 2.40
C ALA A 188 9.44 -10.37 3.93
N THR A 189 8.91 -11.46 4.49
CA THR A 189 8.75 -11.62 5.94
C THR A 189 10.08 -11.65 6.66
N ALA A 190 11.08 -12.38 6.15
CA ALA A 190 12.41 -12.46 6.75
C ALA A 190 13.10 -11.08 6.82
N THR A 191 13.06 -10.30 5.73
CA THR A 191 13.59 -8.94 5.70
C THR A 191 12.87 -8.00 6.68
N MET A 192 11.56 -8.18 6.86
CA MET A 192 10.79 -7.40 7.84
C MET A 192 11.22 -7.73 9.28
N ILE A 193 11.43 -9.01 9.59
CA ILE A 193 11.91 -9.47 10.89
C ILE A 193 13.34 -8.96 11.14
N GLU A 194 14.23 -9.11 10.17
CA GLU A 194 15.62 -8.64 10.26
C GLU A 194 15.71 -7.14 10.56
N ARG A 195 14.92 -6.32 9.86
CA ARG A 195 15.02 -4.85 9.98
C ARG A 195 14.20 -4.25 11.12
N HIS A 196 13.11 -4.92 11.50
CA HIS A 196 12.10 -4.33 12.38
C HIS A 196 11.61 -5.26 13.49
N GLY A 197 12.18 -6.46 13.62
CA GLY A 197 11.88 -7.43 14.68
C GLY A 197 10.50 -8.09 14.60
N VAL A 198 9.72 -7.83 13.56
CA VAL A 198 8.33 -8.30 13.43
C VAL A 198 8.05 -8.83 12.02
N ALA A 199 7.10 -9.75 11.90
CA ALA A 199 6.72 -10.32 10.60
C ALA A 199 5.89 -9.36 9.72
N TYR A 200 5.21 -8.38 10.34
CA TYR A 200 4.28 -7.50 9.65
C TYR A 200 4.48 -6.02 10.02
N THR A 201 4.32 -5.14 9.05
CA THR A 201 4.50 -3.68 9.20
C THR A 201 3.66 -3.08 10.31
N ALA A 202 2.39 -3.47 10.40
CA ALA A 202 1.46 -2.96 11.41
C ALA A 202 1.88 -3.32 12.85
N GLN A 203 2.67 -4.37 13.05
CA GLN A 203 3.14 -4.78 14.37
C GLN A 203 4.35 -3.96 14.83
N SER A 204 5.13 -3.41 13.90
CA SER A 204 6.35 -2.67 14.21
C SER A 204 6.01 -1.37 14.93
N ALA A 205 6.44 -1.25 16.20
CA ALA A 205 6.26 -0.02 16.96
C ALA A 205 6.99 1.16 16.30
N ILE A 206 8.20 0.92 15.77
CA ILE A 206 9.01 1.92 15.08
C ILE A 206 8.27 2.49 13.87
N LEU A 207 7.70 1.62 13.03
CA LEU A 207 6.98 2.08 11.84
C LEU A 207 5.64 2.74 12.19
N ARG A 208 4.93 2.22 13.21
CA ARG A 208 3.71 2.86 13.72
C ARG A 208 4.01 4.28 14.20
N GLU A 209 5.05 4.48 15.00
CA GLU A 209 5.41 5.82 15.49
C GLU A 209 5.79 6.76 14.34
N LYS A 210 6.54 6.27 13.35
CA LYS A 210 6.88 7.03 12.16
C LYS A 210 5.64 7.46 11.35
N MET A 211 4.67 6.56 11.20
CA MET A 211 3.39 6.85 10.54
C MET A 211 2.61 7.91 11.33
N THR A 212 2.49 7.74 12.65
CA THR A 212 1.78 8.68 13.53
C THR A 212 2.43 10.06 13.51
N THR A 213 3.77 10.14 13.64
CA THR A 213 4.53 11.40 13.56
C THR A 213 4.30 12.13 12.24
N THR A 214 4.27 11.38 11.13
CA THR A 214 3.99 11.95 9.80
C THR A 214 2.56 12.46 9.71
N CYS A 215 1.58 11.73 10.25
CA CYS A 215 0.18 12.16 10.29
C CYS A 215 0.00 13.41 11.16
N ARG A 216 0.65 13.49 12.33
CA ARG A 216 0.67 14.69 13.18
C ARG A 216 1.26 15.89 12.44
N LYS A 217 2.37 15.70 11.72
CA LYS A 217 3.03 16.79 10.97
C LYS A 217 2.15 17.35 9.84
N ILE A 218 1.43 16.47 9.11
CA ILE A 218 0.66 16.87 7.93
C ILE A 218 -0.76 17.30 8.29
N TYR A 219 -1.40 16.58 9.22
CA TYR A 219 -2.83 16.69 9.51
C TYR A 219 -3.14 17.14 10.95
N GLY A 220 -2.14 17.26 11.82
CA GLY A 220 -2.32 17.61 13.24
C GLY A 220 -2.90 16.49 14.11
N VAL A 221 -3.15 15.31 13.55
CA VAL A 221 -3.80 14.17 14.20
C VAL A 221 -3.09 12.86 13.88
N ASP A 222 -3.27 11.85 14.73
CA ASP A 222 -2.60 10.55 14.62
C ASP A 222 -3.10 9.72 13.43
N ASN A 223 -4.34 9.96 13.01
CA ASN A 223 -4.96 9.30 11.88
C ASN A 223 -5.60 10.34 10.94
N PRO A 224 -5.31 10.33 9.62
CA PRO A 224 -5.93 11.25 8.67
C PRO A 224 -7.45 11.26 8.71
N MET A 225 -8.10 10.15 9.05
CA MET A 225 -9.57 10.08 9.18
C MET A 225 -10.14 10.86 10.37
N GLN A 226 -9.32 11.28 11.34
CA GLN A 226 -9.72 12.20 12.41
C GLN A 226 -9.69 13.67 11.95
N CYS A 227 -8.98 13.97 10.87
CA CYS A 227 -8.89 15.33 10.32
C CYS A 227 -10.20 15.70 9.61
N ARG A 228 -10.82 16.81 10.03
CA ARG A 228 -12.09 17.30 9.47
C ARG A 228 -12.01 17.53 7.96
N GLU A 229 -10.90 18.09 7.47
CA GLU A 229 -10.71 18.34 6.02
C GLU A 229 -10.71 17.04 5.21
N VAL A 230 -10.07 16.00 5.73
CA VAL A 230 -10.03 14.67 5.09
C VAL A 230 -11.43 14.07 5.08
N GLN A 231 -12.17 14.15 6.18
CA GLN A 231 -13.55 13.66 6.26
C GLN A 231 -14.47 14.34 5.23
N VAL A 232 -14.35 15.67 5.06
CA VAL A 232 -15.11 16.43 4.06
C VAL A 232 -14.78 15.96 2.64
N LYS A 233 -13.49 15.78 2.32
CA LYS A 233 -13.05 15.26 1.01
C LYS A 233 -13.57 13.85 0.72
N VAL A 234 -13.53 12.97 1.74
CA VAL A 234 -14.07 11.60 1.63
C VAL A 234 -15.57 11.65 1.35
N ARG A 235 -16.33 12.48 2.09
CA ARG A 235 -17.78 12.63 1.89
C ARG A 235 -18.12 13.16 0.51
N ALA A 236 -17.42 14.20 0.04
CA ALA A 236 -17.61 14.75 -1.30
C ALA A 236 -17.36 13.70 -2.40
N THR A 237 -16.32 12.88 -2.23
CA THR A 237 -16.01 11.79 -3.17
C THR A 237 -17.08 10.71 -3.19
N MET A 238 -17.60 10.32 -2.01
CA MET A 238 -18.67 9.32 -1.91
C MET A 238 -19.96 9.83 -2.55
N LEU A 239 -20.33 11.09 -2.31
CA LEU A 239 -21.48 11.74 -2.94
C LEU A 239 -21.32 11.83 -4.46
N ALA A 240 -20.15 12.25 -4.96
CA ALA A 240 -19.90 12.36 -6.39
C ALA A 240 -19.95 11.01 -7.13
N ARG A 241 -19.48 9.92 -6.50
CA ARG A 241 -19.43 8.58 -7.12
C ARG A 241 -20.69 7.76 -6.94
N TYR A 242 -21.35 7.89 -5.80
CA TYR A 242 -22.44 7.00 -5.40
C TYR A 242 -23.73 7.72 -5.03
N GLY A 243 -23.76 9.06 -5.02
CA GLY A 243 -24.90 9.86 -4.56
C GLY A 243 -25.19 9.74 -3.06
N LEU A 244 -24.35 9.03 -2.31
CA LEU A 244 -24.57 8.67 -0.91
C LEU A 244 -23.30 8.96 -0.10
N ASP A 245 -23.45 9.15 1.21
CA ASP A 245 -22.35 9.41 2.12
C ASP A 245 -21.52 8.15 2.45
N HIS A 246 -22.00 6.97 2.05
CA HIS A 246 -21.32 5.71 2.29
C HIS A 246 -21.65 4.67 1.21
N SER A 247 -20.62 4.04 0.62
CA SER A 247 -20.77 3.08 -0.47
C SER A 247 -21.60 1.85 -0.09
N ALA A 248 -21.50 1.37 1.15
CA ALA A 248 -22.30 0.22 1.61
C ALA A 248 -23.81 0.48 1.67
N LYS A 249 -24.27 1.74 1.62
CA LYS A 249 -25.69 2.07 1.49
C LYS A 249 -26.18 1.95 0.05
N CYS A 250 -25.27 1.95 -0.94
CA CYS A 250 -25.62 1.87 -2.36
C CYS A 250 -26.10 0.46 -2.73
N GLU A 251 -27.31 0.37 -3.29
CA GLU A 251 -27.90 -0.93 -3.67
C GLU A 251 -27.10 -1.65 -4.75
N ALA A 252 -26.50 -0.93 -5.71
CA ALA A 252 -25.63 -1.53 -6.71
C ALA A 252 -24.38 -2.19 -6.07
N VAL A 253 -23.82 -1.58 -5.03
CA VAL A 253 -22.68 -2.14 -4.29
C VAL A 253 -23.11 -3.37 -3.49
N LYS A 254 -24.27 -3.32 -2.83
CA LYS A 254 -24.84 -4.48 -2.11
C LYS A 254 -25.14 -5.64 -3.05
N ALA A 255 -25.70 -5.38 -4.23
CA ALA A 255 -25.99 -6.40 -5.23
C ALA A 255 -24.71 -7.09 -5.74
N ARG A 256 -23.66 -6.31 -6.07
CA ARG A 256 -22.36 -6.87 -6.46
C ARG A 256 -21.72 -7.70 -5.35
N PHE A 257 -21.83 -7.23 -4.10
CA PHE A 257 -21.37 -8.00 -2.94
C PHE A 257 -22.10 -9.34 -2.84
N ARG A 258 -23.44 -9.35 -2.89
CA ARG A 258 -24.25 -10.58 -2.85
C ARG A 258 -23.86 -11.55 -3.96
N GLN A 259 -23.72 -11.07 -5.21
CA GLN A 259 -23.31 -11.90 -6.33
C GLN A 259 -21.93 -12.53 -6.08
N THR A 260 -20.96 -11.75 -5.62
CA THR A 260 -19.61 -12.26 -5.32
C THR A 260 -19.63 -13.35 -4.23
N MET A 261 -20.52 -13.21 -3.23
CA MET A 261 -20.67 -14.20 -2.17
C MET A 261 -21.33 -15.49 -2.70
N LEU A 262 -22.33 -15.38 -3.56
CA LEU A 262 -22.95 -16.52 -4.24
C LEU A 262 -21.94 -17.26 -5.12
N ASP A 263 -21.18 -16.53 -5.95
CA ASP A 263 -20.20 -17.12 -6.87
C ASP A 263 -19.09 -17.89 -6.13
N ARG A 264 -18.66 -17.38 -4.96
CA ARG A 264 -17.54 -17.97 -4.21
C ARG A 264 -17.97 -18.99 -3.16
N TYR A 265 -19.12 -18.79 -2.53
CA TYR A 265 -19.53 -19.51 -1.32
C TYR A 265 -20.93 -20.09 -1.41
N GLY A 266 -21.68 -19.86 -2.49
CA GLY A 266 -23.04 -20.36 -2.70
C GLY A 266 -24.09 -19.73 -1.77
N VAL A 267 -23.74 -18.71 -1.00
CA VAL A 267 -24.60 -18.05 -0.01
C VAL A 267 -24.48 -16.54 -0.11
N GLU A 268 -25.52 -15.80 0.28
CA GLU A 268 -25.51 -14.32 0.17
C GLU A 268 -24.62 -13.62 1.20
N SER A 269 -24.31 -14.32 2.30
CA SER A 269 -23.48 -13.81 3.38
C SER A 269 -22.44 -14.85 3.81
N PRO A 270 -21.16 -14.46 4.00
CA PRO A 270 -20.11 -15.38 4.47
C PRO A 270 -20.49 -16.15 5.74
N GLY A 271 -21.26 -15.52 6.64
CA GLY A 271 -21.67 -16.13 7.91
C GLY A 271 -22.68 -17.28 7.76
N GLN A 272 -23.33 -17.42 6.60
CA GLN A 272 -24.23 -18.52 6.27
C GLN A 272 -23.51 -19.73 5.67
N SER A 273 -22.25 -19.57 5.23
CA SER A 273 -21.48 -20.64 4.62
C SER A 273 -21.05 -21.66 5.67
N ALA A 274 -21.44 -22.92 5.50
CA ALA A 274 -21.09 -24.00 6.41
C ALA A 274 -19.57 -24.15 6.59
N ASP A 275 -18.80 -24.00 5.50
CA ASP A 275 -17.33 -24.04 5.54
C ASP A 275 -16.74 -22.91 6.40
N MET A 276 -17.25 -21.68 6.24
CA MET A 276 -16.80 -20.56 7.07
C MET A 276 -17.17 -20.73 8.54
N VAL A 277 -18.37 -21.24 8.84
CA VAL A 277 -18.82 -21.54 10.19
C VAL A 277 -17.93 -22.61 10.83
N ALA A 278 -17.63 -23.69 10.10
CA ALA A 278 -16.74 -24.75 10.57
C ALA A 278 -15.31 -24.23 10.84
N LYS A 279 -14.75 -23.43 9.92
CA LYS A 279 -13.42 -22.79 10.12
C LYS A 279 -13.39 -21.87 11.32
N ARG A 280 -14.45 -21.08 11.52
CA ARG A 280 -14.59 -20.23 12.72
C ARG A 280 -14.61 -21.09 13.98
N SER A 281 -15.45 -22.12 14.02
CA SER A 281 -15.58 -23.04 15.16
C SER A 281 -14.25 -23.72 15.49
N ALA A 282 -13.56 -24.29 14.49
CA ALA A 282 -12.24 -24.90 14.66
C ALA A 282 -11.18 -23.92 15.19
N THR A 283 -11.19 -22.67 14.72
CA THR A 283 -10.26 -21.63 15.20
C THR A 283 -10.54 -21.26 16.66
N MET A 284 -11.82 -21.12 17.02
CA MET A 284 -12.21 -20.81 18.40
C MET A 284 -11.87 -21.97 19.33
N MET A 285 -12.16 -23.22 18.94
CA MET A 285 -11.76 -24.40 19.68
C MET A 285 -10.25 -24.50 19.86
N ALA A 286 -9.46 -24.25 18.82
CA ALA A 286 -8.00 -24.31 18.91
C ALA A 286 -7.38 -23.24 19.81
N ARG A 287 -7.98 -22.04 19.87
CA ARG A 287 -7.46 -20.91 20.65
C ARG A 287 -8.01 -20.86 22.08
N TYR A 288 -9.26 -21.25 22.26
CA TYR A 288 -10.04 -20.99 23.47
C TYR A 288 -10.71 -22.25 24.03
N GLY A 289 -10.64 -23.40 23.35
CA GLY A 289 -11.27 -24.65 23.80
C GLY A 289 -12.80 -24.65 23.74
N VAL A 290 -13.41 -23.58 23.25
CA VAL A 290 -14.87 -23.39 23.16
C VAL A 290 -15.24 -22.86 21.77
N GLU A 291 -16.46 -23.16 21.33
CA GLU A 291 -16.94 -22.75 20.00
C GLU A 291 -17.22 -21.23 19.94
N TYR A 292 -17.70 -20.67 21.05
CA TYR A 292 -17.98 -19.24 21.17
C TYR A 292 -17.22 -18.67 22.37
N PRO A 293 -16.47 -17.56 22.21
CA PRO A 293 -15.72 -16.96 23.32
C PRO A 293 -16.56 -16.61 24.55
N VAL A 294 -17.85 -16.34 24.37
CA VAL A 294 -18.80 -16.08 25.47
C VAL A 294 -19.03 -17.30 26.38
N GLN A 295 -18.59 -18.49 25.99
CA GLN A 295 -18.63 -19.71 26.79
C GLN A 295 -17.43 -19.84 27.74
N LEU A 296 -16.40 -19.00 27.60
CA LEU A 296 -15.22 -19.04 28.46
C LEU A 296 -15.59 -18.73 29.92
N GLU A 297 -14.81 -19.29 30.85
CA GLU A 297 -14.93 -19.02 32.29
C GLU A 297 -14.89 -17.53 32.64
N ALA A 298 -14.07 -16.78 31.91
CA ALA A 298 -13.98 -15.33 32.05
C ALA A 298 -15.33 -14.62 31.88
N PHE A 299 -16.27 -15.15 31.08
CA PHE A 299 -17.60 -14.56 30.92
C PHE A 299 -18.59 -14.99 32.02
N ARG A 300 -18.20 -15.89 32.94
CA ARG A 300 -18.93 -16.14 34.19
C ARG A 300 -18.65 -15.05 35.23
N ASN A 301 -17.54 -14.30 35.08
CA ASN A 301 -17.25 -13.14 35.90
C ASN A 301 -18.26 -12.01 35.58
N PRO A 302 -19.02 -11.54 36.59
CA PRO A 302 -20.03 -10.51 36.38
C PRO A 302 -19.50 -9.20 35.81
N GLU A 303 -18.29 -8.78 36.18
CA GLU A 303 -17.68 -7.54 35.66
C GLU A 303 -17.33 -7.64 34.18
N ILE A 304 -16.85 -8.80 33.74
CA ILE A 304 -16.52 -9.06 32.33
C ILE A 304 -17.81 -9.15 31.51
N ALA A 305 -18.83 -9.81 32.04
CA ALA A 305 -20.15 -9.90 31.43
C ALA A 305 -20.85 -8.53 31.34
N ASP A 306 -20.74 -7.70 32.37
CA ASP A 306 -21.30 -6.35 32.40
C ASP A 306 -20.56 -5.41 31.43
N ARG A 307 -19.23 -5.46 31.39
CA ARG A 307 -18.42 -4.71 30.40
C ARG A 307 -18.74 -5.10 28.95
N ALA A 308 -18.94 -6.40 28.70
CA ALA A 308 -19.36 -6.88 27.38
C ALA A 308 -20.78 -6.41 27.04
N SER A 309 -21.68 -6.36 28.04
CA SER A 309 -23.03 -5.81 27.90
C SER A 309 -22.99 -4.32 27.54
N ARG A 310 -22.21 -3.49 28.23
CA ARG A 310 -22.11 -2.04 28.01
C ARG A 310 -21.54 -1.62 26.64
N THR A 311 -20.94 -2.54 25.89
CA THR A 311 -20.43 -2.25 24.54
C THR A 311 -21.31 -2.83 23.43
N ALA A 312 -22.44 -3.45 23.78
CA ALA A 312 -23.38 -4.02 22.81
C ALA A 312 -24.15 -2.93 22.04
N TYR A 313 -24.40 -3.19 20.76
CA TYR A 313 -24.92 -2.22 19.78
C TYR A 313 -26.38 -1.78 20.01
N ALA A 314 -27.10 -2.32 21.01
CA ALA A 314 -28.54 -2.14 21.19
C ALA A 314 -28.96 -1.70 22.60
N LEU A 315 -28.10 -0.93 23.28
CA LEU A 315 -28.43 -0.33 24.57
C LEU A 315 -29.55 0.70 24.41
N LYS A 316 -30.53 0.65 25.30
CA LYS A 316 -31.65 1.58 25.40
C LYS A 316 -31.58 2.27 26.76
N HIS A 317 -31.75 3.59 26.76
CA HIS A 317 -31.86 4.37 27.98
C HIS A 317 -33.33 4.40 28.41
N TYR A 318 -33.61 4.01 29.64
CA TYR A 318 -34.92 4.06 30.26
C TYR A 318 -34.92 5.08 31.37
N LYS A 319 -35.78 6.10 31.25
CA LYS A 319 -35.92 7.18 32.23
C LYS A 319 -37.14 6.92 33.11
N PHE A 320 -36.90 6.77 34.41
CA PHE A 320 -37.97 6.65 35.40
C PHE A 320 -38.73 7.98 35.57
N PRO A 321 -39.98 7.94 36.05
CA PRO A 321 -40.72 9.15 36.41
C PRO A 321 -40.01 10.01 37.47
N SER A 322 -39.19 9.39 38.33
CA SER A 322 -38.34 10.07 39.32
C SER A 322 -37.20 10.89 38.70
N GLY A 323 -36.93 10.71 37.39
CA GLY A 323 -35.86 11.38 36.67
C GLY A 323 -34.56 10.59 36.55
N GLU A 324 -34.41 9.51 37.32
CA GLU A 324 -33.27 8.59 37.22
C GLU A 324 -33.30 7.79 35.92
N GLU A 325 -32.13 7.43 35.41
CA GLU A 325 -31.98 6.71 34.14
C GLU A 325 -31.17 5.43 34.32
N ILE A 326 -31.66 4.34 33.74
CA ILE A 326 -30.95 3.06 33.66
C ILE A 326 -30.77 2.63 32.22
N VAL A 327 -29.74 1.83 31.97
CA VAL A 327 -29.45 1.29 30.65
C VAL A 327 -29.88 -0.17 30.59
N VAL A 328 -30.69 -0.52 29.59
CA VAL A 328 -31.24 -1.87 29.36
C VAL A 328 -31.05 -2.32 27.90
N GLN A 329 -31.33 -3.59 27.58
CA GLN A 329 -31.03 -4.17 26.26
C GLN A 329 -32.12 -5.10 25.73
N GLY A 330 -32.89 -4.65 24.73
CA GLY A 330 -33.96 -5.48 24.18
C GLY A 330 -35.35 -4.94 24.50
N TYR A 331 -36.17 -5.72 25.19
CA TYR A 331 -37.61 -5.42 25.40
C TYR A 331 -37.93 -5.06 26.87
N GLU A 332 -36.91 -4.93 27.71
CA GLU A 332 -36.98 -4.59 29.13
C GLU A 332 -37.66 -3.26 29.39
N PRO A 333 -37.57 -2.21 28.53
CA PRO A 333 -38.34 -0.98 28.74
C PRO A 333 -39.84 -1.22 28.95
N PHE A 334 -40.43 -2.18 28.25
CA PHE A 334 -41.86 -2.51 28.42
C PHE A 334 -42.14 -3.21 29.75
N ALA A 335 -41.21 -4.03 30.23
CA ALA A 335 -41.31 -4.65 31.54
C ALA A 335 -41.16 -3.60 32.65
N LEU A 336 -40.22 -2.67 32.51
CA LEU A 336 -40.01 -1.56 33.43
C LEU A 336 -41.24 -0.65 33.51
N ASP A 337 -41.87 -0.30 32.38
CA ASP A 337 -43.12 0.46 32.38
C ASP A 337 -44.23 -0.21 33.20
N LYS A 338 -44.31 -1.55 33.15
CA LYS A 338 -45.27 -2.31 33.95
C LYS A 338 -44.91 -2.26 35.44
N LEU A 339 -43.64 -2.40 35.79
CA LEU A 339 -43.17 -2.34 37.18
C LEU A 339 -43.35 -0.94 37.78
N VAL A 340 -43.12 0.11 37.00
CA VAL A 340 -43.39 1.50 37.41
C VAL A 340 -44.87 1.70 37.69
N ARG A 341 -45.79 1.13 36.89
CA ARG A 341 -47.23 1.15 37.17
C ARG A 341 -47.61 0.33 38.41
N GLU A 342 -46.84 -0.70 38.75
CA GLU A 342 -46.97 -1.47 39.99
C GLU A 342 -46.43 -0.69 41.22
N GLY A 343 -45.89 0.52 41.03
CA GLY A 343 -45.43 1.40 42.10
C GLY A 343 -43.95 1.25 42.47
N LEU A 344 -43.17 0.51 41.67
CA LEU A 344 -41.74 0.31 41.91
C LEU A 344 -40.90 1.44 41.33
N GLY A 345 -39.96 1.95 42.13
CA GLY A 345 -39.00 2.97 41.73
C GLY A 345 -37.70 2.38 41.20
N SER A 346 -36.80 3.27 40.79
CA SER A 346 -35.44 2.94 40.37
C SER A 346 -34.59 2.31 41.49
N SER A 347 -34.81 2.70 42.74
CA SER A 347 -34.14 2.12 43.92
C SER A 347 -34.50 0.66 44.19
N ASP A 348 -35.66 0.22 43.70
CA ASP A 348 -36.18 -1.13 43.96
C ASP A 348 -35.76 -2.14 42.88
N ILE A 349 -35.17 -1.66 41.78
CA ILE A 349 -34.93 -2.43 40.56
C ILE A 349 -33.43 -2.52 40.28
N VAL A 350 -32.95 -3.75 40.12
CA VAL A 350 -31.57 -4.08 39.78
C VAL A 350 -31.51 -4.72 38.40
N THR A 351 -30.77 -4.10 37.47
CA THR A 351 -30.54 -4.63 36.11
C THR A 351 -29.06 -4.92 35.82
N ALA A 352 -28.16 -4.48 36.69
CA ALA A 352 -26.72 -4.70 36.53
C ALA A 352 -26.37 -6.17 36.80
N ARG A 353 -25.66 -6.81 35.87
CA ARG A 353 -25.30 -8.24 35.97
C ARG A 353 -24.40 -8.57 37.16
N SER A 354 -23.71 -7.57 37.71
CA SER A 354 -22.90 -7.67 38.93
C SER A 354 -23.71 -7.68 40.22
N LEU A 355 -24.96 -7.20 40.20
CA LEU A 355 -25.80 -7.01 41.37
C LEU A 355 -27.01 -7.97 41.41
N VAL A 356 -27.21 -8.78 40.37
CA VAL A 356 -28.24 -9.84 40.36
C VAL A 356 -27.77 -11.10 41.11
N PRO A 357 -28.69 -11.91 41.64
CA PRO A 357 -28.37 -13.13 42.38
C PRO A 357 -27.52 -14.13 41.58
N GLU A 358 -26.71 -14.92 42.28
CA GLU A 358 -25.92 -15.98 41.66
C GLU A 358 -26.77 -17.24 41.45
N ILE A 359 -27.07 -17.54 40.19
CA ILE A 359 -27.88 -18.70 39.82
C ILE A 359 -27.04 -19.56 38.91
N TRP A 360 -26.83 -20.81 39.31
CA TRP A 360 -26.05 -21.77 38.55
C TRP A 360 -26.96 -22.89 38.02
N TYR A 361 -26.74 -23.28 36.77
CA TYR A 361 -27.49 -24.36 36.12
C TYR A 361 -26.58 -25.24 35.27
N ASP A 362 -26.92 -26.53 35.19
CA ASP A 362 -26.33 -27.46 34.24
C ASP A 362 -27.10 -27.36 32.91
N ASP A 363 -26.39 -27.16 31.82
CA ASP A 363 -26.96 -27.04 30.48
C ASP A 363 -27.03 -28.37 29.72
N GLY A 364 -26.68 -29.48 30.37
CA GLY A 364 -26.61 -30.82 29.79
C GLY A 364 -25.30 -31.13 29.08
N THR A 365 -24.33 -30.21 29.10
CA THR A 365 -22.97 -30.44 28.57
C THR A 365 -21.96 -30.81 29.66
N GLY A 366 -22.41 -30.95 30.91
CA GLY A 366 -21.56 -31.26 32.07
C GLY A 366 -20.77 -30.05 32.58
N GLN A 367 -21.10 -28.83 32.11
CA GLN A 367 -20.51 -27.58 32.59
C GLN A 367 -21.55 -26.73 33.32
N MET A 368 -21.19 -26.25 34.52
CA MET A 368 -22.03 -25.32 35.26
C MET A 368 -21.98 -23.93 34.63
N ARG A 369 -23.16 -23.37 34.32
CA ARG A 369 -23.33 -22.03 33.75
C ARG A 369 -23.98 -21.10 34.75
N ARG A 370 -23.58 -19.82 34.71
CA ARG A 370 -24.20 -18.75 35.50
C ARG A 370 -25.33 -18.11 34.68
N TYR A 371 -26.52 -18.07 35.26
CA TYR A 371 -27.67 -17.35 34.71
C TYR A 371 -27.65 -15.90 35.21
N PHE A 372 -27.81 -14.95 34.30
CA PHE A 372 -27.92 -13.53 34.60
C PHE A 372 -29.36 -13.11 34.31
N VAL A 373 -30.08 -12.75 35.36
CA VAL A 373 -31.47 -12.28 35.28
C VAL A 373 -31.52 -10.90 34.62
N ASP A 374 -32.53 -10.64 33.78
CA ASP A 374 -32.71 -9.33 33.14
C ASP A 374 -33.10 -8.23 34.15
N ILE A 375 -34.07 -8.49 35.04
CA ILE A 375 -34.52 -7.58 36.09
C ILE A 375 -34.67 -8.33 37.42
N TYR A 376 -34.07 -7.81 38.48
CA TYR A 376 -34.21 -8.32 39.85
C TYR A 376 -34.79 -7.25 40.77
N ILE A 377 -35.74 -7.65 41.63
CA ILE A 377 -36.36 -6.79 42.65
C ILE A 377 -36.01 -7.38 44.02
N PRO A 378 -34.98 -6.87 44.70
CA PRO A 378 -34.48 -7.45 45.96
C PRO A 378 -35.54 -7.51 47.06
N GLY A 379 -36.31 -6.43 47.23
CA GLY A 379 -37.34 -6.33 48.28
C GLY A 379 -38.48 -7.34 48.16
N GLN A 380 -38.67 -7.93 46.98
CA GLN A 380 -39.69 -8.96 46.71
C GLN A 380 -39.09 -10.34 46.45
N ASN A 381 -37.75 -10.45 46.46
CA ASN A 381 -37.01 -11.60 45.94
C ASN A 381 -37.54 -12.08 44.56
N ARG A 382 -37.91 -11.13 43.70
CA ARG A 382 -38.58 -11.40 42.42
C ARG A 382 -37.61 -11.25 41.26
N MET A 383 -37.51 -12.28 40.44
CA MET A 383 -36.69 -12.31 39.23
C MET A 383 -37.59 -12.28 38.00
N ILE A 384 -37.26 -11.43 37.04
CA ILE A 384 -38.05 -11.21 35.83
C ILE A 384 -37.13 -11.36 34.63
N GLU A 385 -37.51 -12.27 33.73
CA GLU A 385 -36.87 -12.47 32.44
C GLU A 385 -37.77 -11.88 31.35
N VAL A 386 -37.18 -11.09 30.44
CA VAL A 386 -37.91 -10.41 29.38
C VAL A 386 -37.58 -11.06 28.04
N LYS A 387 -38.59 -11.66 27.40
CA LYS A 387 -38.44 -12.33 26.10
C LYS A 387 -39.20 -11.60 25.00
N SER A 388 -38.61 -11.60 23.81
CA SER A 388 -39.28 -11.10 22.61
C SER A 388 -40.35 -12.08 22.12
N THR A 389 -41.34 -11.58 21.38
CA THR A 389 -42.35 -12.41 20.70
C THR A 389 -41.72 -13.43 19.75
N TRP A 390 -40.63 -13.06 19.07
CA TRP A 390 -39.88 -13.97 18.22
C TRP A 390 -39.29 -15.16 19.00
N THR A 391 -38.76 -14.90 20.20
CA THR A 391 -38.22 -15.96 21.07
C THR A 391 -39.31 -16.91 21.57
N LEU A 392 -40.51 -16.39 21.85
CA LEU A 392 -41.66 -17.21 22.28
C LEU A 392 -42.19 -18.11 21.17
N LEU A 393 -42.26 -17.60 19.93
CA LEU A 393 -42.81 -18.31 18.77
C LEU A 393 -41.86 -19.34 18.18
N LYS A 394 -40.55 -19.19 18.42
CA LYS A 394 -39.53 -20.16 18.04
C LYS A 394 -39.59 -21.33 19.02
N LYS A 395 -40.59 -22.22 18.86
CA LYS A 395 -40.59 -23.54 19.51
C LYS A 395 -39.21 -24.16 19.29
N ARG A 396 -38.52 -24.45 20.40
CA ARG A 396 -37.24 -25.16 20.39
C ARG A 396 -37.41 -26.55 19.81
#